data_AF-S6FCU9-F1
#
_entry.id   AF-S6FCU9-F1
#
_cell.length_a   1.000
_cell.length_b   1.000
_cell.length_c   1.000
_cell.angle_alpha   90.00
_cell.angle_beta   90.00
_cell.angle_gamma   90.00
#
_symmetry.space_group_name_H-M   'P 1'
#
loop_
_entity.id
_entity.type
_entity.pdbx_description
1 polymer ?
#
loop_
_entity_poly.entity_id
_entity_poly.type
_entity_poly.pdbx_seq_one_letter_code
_entity_poly.pdbx_strand_id
1 'polypeptide(L)' 'MTIGDIIRILEGDSDLINIEKTDNQIEKFICENLWEIANQKIKEYFNSITLEELSSKYKESTVNIMYYI' A
#
# COMPACT_ATOMS: atom_id res chain seq x y z
N MET A 1 4.04 -7.53 11.42
CA MET A 1 3.50 -7.91 10.11
C MET A 1 2.60 -6.79 9.62
N THR A 2 3.04 -6.11 8.58
CA THR A 2 2.33 -5.02 7.92
C THR A 2 1.37 -5.57 6.87
N ILE A 3 0.47 -4.74 6.37
CA ILE A 3 -0.36 -5.10 5.21
C ILE A 3 0.52 -5.28 3.96
N GLY A 4 1.57 -4.47 3.83
CA GLY A 4 2.58 -4.65 2.78
C GLY A 4 3.26 -6.02 2.83
N ASP A 5 3.59 -6.54 4.01
CA ASP A 5 4.16 -7.89 4.18
C ASP A 5 3.20 -8.97 3.69
N ILE A 6 1.90 -8.84 4.01
CA ILE A 6 0.86 -9.81 3.61
C ILE A 6 0.69 -9.80 2.09
N ILE A 7 0.59 -8.61 1.48
CA ILE A 7 0.46 -8.46 0.02
C ILE A 7 1.67 -9.10 -0.66
N ARG A 8 2.89 -8.84 -0.19
CA ARG A 8 4.12 -9.41 -0.76
C ARG A 8 4.17 -10.94 -0.67
N ILE A 9 3.67 -11.54 0.41
CA ILE A 9 3.61 -13.00 0.56
C ILE A 9 2.63 -13.62 -0.45
N LEU A 10 1.52 -12.95 -0.73
CA LEU A 10 0.45 -13.47 -1.59
C LEU A 10 0.69 -13.22 -3.08
N GLU A 11 1.11 -12.00 -3.43
CA GLU A 11 1.22 -11.50 -4.81
C GLU A 11 2.68 -11.36 -5.28
N GLY A 12 3.65 -11.51 -4.37
CA GLY A 12 5.06 -11.24 -4.64
C GLY A 12 5.45 -9.75 -4.54
N ASP A 13 6.69 -9.42 -4.89
CA ASP A 13 7.14 -8.03 -5.05
C ASP A 13 6.63 -7.48 -6.40
N SER A 14 5.34 -7.11 -6.44
CA SER A 14 4.76 -6.40 -7.58
C SER A 14 4.68 -4.91 -7.28
N ASP A 15 5.21 -4.10 -8.19
CA ASP A 15 4.82 -2.70 -8.31
C ASP A 15 3.36 -2.62 -8.79
N LEU A 16 2.63 -1.62 -8.32
CA LEU A 16 1.24 -1.38 -8.73
C LEU A 16 1.18 -0.75 -10.13
N ILE A 17 2.14 0.11 -10.43
CA ILE A 17 2.33 0.68 -11.76
C ILE A 17 3.48 -0.06 -12.42
N ASN A 18 3.18 -0.79 -13.50
CA ASN A 18 4.21 -1.44 -14.30
C ASN A 18 4.95 -0.38 -15.12
N ILE A 19 6.26 -0.24 -14.86
CA ILE A 19 7.13 0.71 -15.54
C ILE A 19 7.91 -0.05 -16.61
N GLU A 20 7.56 0.19 -17.87
CA GLU A 20 8.27 -0.42 -18.99
C GLU A 20 9.60 0.30 -19.26
N LYS A 21 10.59 -0.47 -19.71
CA LYS A 21 11.86 0.11 -20.15
C LYS A 21 11.66 0.75 -21.52
N THR A 22 12.05 2.02 -21.61
CA THR A 22 11.93 2.83 -22.81
C THR A 22 13.23 3.59 -23.06
N ASP A 23 13.60 3.73 -24.33
CA ASP A 23 14.72 4.56 -24.76
C ASP A 23 14.30 6.03 -24.98
N ASN A 24 13.00 6.34 -24.84
CA ASN A 24 12.48 7.70 -24.95
C ASN A 24 12.84 8.52 -23.70
N GLN A 25 13.58 9.61 -23.88
CA GLN A 25 14.04 10.47 -22.77
C GLN A 25 12.89 11.12 -21.98
N ILE A 26 11.81 11.53 -22.64
CA ILE A 26 10.65 12.13 -21.97
C ILE A 26 9.95 11.07 -21.13
N GLU A 27 9.75 9.90 -21.71
CA GLU A 27 9.07 8.80 -21.02
C GLU A 27 9.89 8.34 -19.81
N LYS A 28 11.22 8.20 -19.96
CA LYS A 28 12.14 7.93 -18.85
C LYS A 28 12.03 8.97 -17.74
N PHE A 29 11.99 10.26 -18.09
CA PHE A 29 11.82 11.33 -17.10
C PHE A 29 10.51 11.20 -16.33
N ILE A 30 9.41 10.88 -17.02
CA ILE A 30 8.09 10.65 -16.39
C ILE A 30 8.15 9.41 -15.48
N CYS A 31 8.74 8.31 -15.94
CA CYS A 31 8.88 7.09 -15.15
C CYS A 31 9.60 7.35 -13.82
N GLU A 32 10.77 7.98 -13.86
CA GLU A 32 11.60 8.27 -12.69
C GLU A 32 10.94 9.28 -11.73
N ASN A 33 10.33 10.34 -12.27
CA ASN A 33 9.84 11.46 -11.45
C ASN A 33 8.36 11.37 -11.07
N LEU A 34 7.62 10.42 -11.64
CA LEU A 34 6.20 10.25 -11.33
C LEU A 34 5.88 8.81 -10.94
N TRP A 35 6.16 7.84 -11.80
CA TRP A 35 5.71 6.47 -11.59
C TRP A 35 6.47 5.75 -10.48
N GLU A 36 7.79 5.91 -10.42
CA GLU A 36 8.60 5.35 -9.32
C GLU A 36 8.20 5.98 -7.97
N ILE A 37 8.02 7.30 -7.93
CA ILE A 37 7.58 8.01 -6.72
C ILE A 37 6.19 7.55 -6.29
N ALA A 38 5.26 7.36 -7.23
CA ALA A 38 3.92 6.86 -6.94
C ALA A 38 3.96 5.45 -6.35
N ASN A 39 4.71 4.53 -6.97
CA ASN A 39 4.91 3.18 -6.47
C ASN A 39 5.50 3.19 -5.05
N GLN A 40 6.51 4.02 -4.80
CA GLN A 40 7.11 4.16 -3.48
C GLN A 40 6.08 4.61 -2.43
N LYS A 41 5.33 5.68 -2.71
CA LYS A 41 4.31 6.19 -1.78
C LYS A 41 3.25 5.15 -1.44
N ILE A 42 2.82 4.37 -2.44
CA ILE A 42 1.83 3.32 -2.21
C ILE A 42 2.42 2.19 -1.34
N LYS A 43 3.66 1.76 -1.61
CA LYS A 43 4.35 0.77 -0.77
C LYS A 43 4.51 1.26 0.67
N GLU A 44 4.92 2.51 0.85
CA GLU A 44 5.04 3.13 2.18
C GLU A 44 3.70 3.17 2.91
N TYR A 45 2.61 3.51 2.22
CA TYR A 45 1.26 3.49 2.80
C TYR A 45 0.89 2.09 3.31
N PHE A 46 1.03 1.04 2.49
CA PHE A 46 0.70 -0.32 2.94
C PHE A 46 1.62 -0.83 4.05
N ASN A 47 2.90 -0.43 4.04
CA ASN A 47 3.85 -0.77 5.11
C ASN A 47 3.56 -0.01 6.41
N SER A 48 2.90 1.15 6.34
CA SER A 48 2.52 1.92 7.53
C SER A 48 1.37 1.29 8.34
N ILE A 49 0.58 0.40 7.72
CA ILE A 49 -0.58 -0.23 8.34
C ILE A 49 -0.19 -1.61 8.85
N THR A 50 -0.52 -1.91 10.11
CA THR A 50 -0.32 -3.24 10.69
C THR A 50 -1.62 -4.05 10.73
N LEU A 51 -1.50 -5.38 10.69
CA LEU A 51 -2.66 -6.26 10.85
C LEU A 51 -3.34 -6.05 12.22
N GLU A 52 -2.54 -5.79 13.25
CA GLU A 52 -3.03 -5.50 14.60
C GLU A 52 -3.87 -4.22 14.62
N GLU A 53 -3.40 -3.15 13.97
CA GLU A 53 -4.13 -1.89 13.87
C GLU A 53 -5.49 -2.08 13.18
N LEU A 54 -5.55 -2.85 12.08
CA LEU A 54 -6.82 -3.18 11.42
C LEU A 54 -7.75 -4.00 12.32
N SER A 55 -7.21 -4.98 13.05
CA SER A 55 -8.00 -5.80 13.99
C SER A 55 -8.59 -4.96 15.11
N SER A 56 -7.80 -4.03 15.66
CA SER A 56 -8.24 -3.12 16.72
C SER A 56 -9.30 -2.15 16.21
N LYS A 57 -9.10 -1.53 15.03
CA LYS A 57 -10.10 -0.65 14.39
C LYS A 57 -11.43 -1.37 14.14
N TYR A 58 -11.38 -2.62 13.70
CA TYR A 58 -12.59 -3.44 13.53
C TYR A 58 -13.32 -3.63 14.87
N LYS A 59 -12.61 -4.05 15.92
CA LYS A 59 -13.20 -4.21 17.26
C LYS A 59 -13.85 -2.90 17.74
N GLU A 60 -13.14 -1.79 17.64
CA GLU A 60 -13.66 -0.46 18.02
C GLU A 60 -14.92 -0.08 17.23
N SER A 61 -14.95 -0.35 15.92
CA SER A 61 -16.14 -0.08 15.09
C SER A 61 -17.37 -0.90 15.49
N THR A 62 -17.17 -2.06 16.12
CA THR A 62 -18.26 -2.93 16.61
C THR A 62 -18.72 -2.61 18.03
N VAL A 63 -17.87 -1.95 18.84
CA VAL A 63 -18.21 -1.56 20.23
C VAL A 63 -19.29 -0.48 20.27
N ASN A 64 -19.51 0.26 19.18
CA ASN A 64 -20.53 1.32 19.09
C ASN A 64 -22.00 0.81 18.99
N ILE A 65 -22.24 -0.50 19.04
CA ILE A 65 -23.60 -1.08 18.97
C ILE A 65 -24.17 -1.39 20.38
N MET A 66 -23.39 -1.27 21.47
CA MET A 66 -23.90 -1.70 22.77
C MET A 66 -23.23 -0.99 23.94
N TYR A 67 -23.76 0.18 24.32
CA TYR A 67 -23.98 0.60 25.72
C TYR A 67 -24.89 1.85 25.73
N TYR A 68 -26.16 1.67 25.36
CA TYR A 68 -27.22 2.49 25.94
C TYR A 68 -27.65 1.78 27.23
N ILE A 69 -27.15 2.25 28.38
CA ILE A 69 -27.74 2.01 29.70
C ILE A 69 -28.27 3.36 30.18
#